data_AF-A0AAV2PJW1-F1
#
_entry.id   AF-A0AAV2PJW1-F1
#
_cell.length_a   1.000
_cell.length_b   1.000
_cell.length_c   1.000
_cell.angle_alpha   90.00
_cell.angle_beta   90.00
_cell.angle_gamma   90.00
#
_symmetry.space_group_name_H-M   'P 1'
#
loop_
_entity.id
_entity.type
_entity.pdbx_description
1 polymer ?
#
loop_
_entity_poly.entity_id
_entity_poly.type
_entity_poly.pdbx_seq_one_letter_code
_entity_poly.pdbx_strand_id
1 'polypeptide(L)'
;LTAGASVNTLDHLRHTPLVSAARANSIEETPYEVQVSQVSMLLHAGARTRNLIQGGEIDDQVRDETVRQLIYNAMHHPPSLAGVCRRALSQYLGPQALVAMNNVILPTTWREFLSFHSLSL
;
A
#
# COMPACT_ATOMS: atom_id res chain seq x y z
N LEU A 1 6.76 -1.00 -5.11
CA LEU A 1 6.14 0.34 -5.26
C LEU A 1 6.96 1.26 -6.17
N THR A 2 8.27 1.33 -5.94
CA THR A 2 9.26 2.12 -6.72
C THR A 2 9.26 1.87 -8.24
N ALA A 3 8.91 0.67 -8.70
CA ALA A 3 8.82 0.31 -10.12
C ALA A 3 7.45 0.64 -10.78
N GLY A 4 6.61 1.46 -10.15
CA GLY A 4 5.29 1.82 -10.68
C GLY A 4 4.19 0.78 -10.43
N ALA A 5 4.42 -0.16 -9.51
CA ALA A 5 3.43 -1.17 -9.13
C ALA A 5 2.24 -0.52 -8.38
N SER A 6 1.01 -0.86 -8.78
CA SER A 6 -0.19 -0.36 -8.11
C SER A 6 -0.40 -1.04 -6.75
N VAL A 7 -0.65 -0.21 -5.73
CA VAL A 7 -0.90 -0.61 -4.32
C VAL A 7 -2.19 -1.41 -4.11
N ASN A 8 -3.09 -1.39 -5.10
CA ASN A 8 -4.41 -2.03 -5.05
C ASN A 8 -4.58 -3.07 -6.17
N THR A 9 -3.50 -3.47 -6.83
CA THR A 9 -3.54 -4.56 -7.81
C THR A 9 -3.99 -5.84 -7.10
N LEU A 10 -4.80 -6.64 -7.78
CA LEU A 10 -5.23 -7.93 -7.26
C LEU A 10 -4.33 -9.02 -7.85
N ASP A 11 -3.93 -9.96 -7.01
CA ASP A 11 -3.32 -11.21 -7.46
C ASP A 11 -4.38 -12.20 -7.98
N HIS A 12 -3.94 -13.40 -8.34
CA HIS A 12 -4.79 -14.49 -8.82
C HIS A 12 -5.80 -14.99 -7.75
N LEU A 13 -5.54 -14.73 -6.47
CA LEU A 13 -6.42 -15.04 -5.34
C LEU A 13 -7.28 -13.85 -4.93
N ARG A 14 -7.25 -12.75 -5.68
CA ARG A 14 -7.94 -11.48 -5.38
C ARG A 14 -7.45 -10.81 -4.09
N HIS A 15 -6.22 -11.07 -3.67
CA HIS A 15 -5.56 -10.35 -2.59
C HIS A 15 -4.89 -9.09 -3.14
N THR A 16 -5.01 -7.99 -2.40
CA THR A 16 -4.18 -6.81 -2.64
C THR A 16 -2.83 -6.99 -1.96
N PRO A 17 -1.79 -6.22 -2.34
CA PRO A 17 -0.53 -6.19 -1.61
C PRO A 17 -0.70 -5.98 -0.09
N LEU A 18 -1.69 -5.18 0.32
CA LEU A 18 -2.02 -4.97 1.73
C LEU A 18 -2.54 -6.25 2.40
N VAL A 19 -3.40 -7.01 1.71
CA VAL A 19 -3.91 -8.30 2.23
C VAL A 19 -2.76 -9.28 2.43
N SER A 20 -1.89 -9.41 1.44
CA SER A 20 -0.74 -10.34 1.52
C SER A 20 0.24 -9.91 2.61
N ALA A 21 0.55 -8.62 2.74
CA ALA A 21 1.44 -8.12 3.79
C ALA A 21 0.84 -8.29 5.19
N ALA A 22 -0.46 -8.02 5.35
CA ALA A 22 -1.14 -8.16 6.64
C ALA A 22 -1.21 -9.62 7.13
N ARG A 23 -1.30 -10.58 6.21
CA ARG A 23 -1.34 -12.01 6.52
C ARG A 23 0.04 -12.68 6.61
N ALA A 24 1.13 -11.99 6.28
CA ALA A 24 2.47 -12.58 6.15
C ALA A 24 2.99 -13.28 7.42
N ASN A 25 2.72 -12.75 8.62
CA ASN A 25 3.15 -13.37 9.89
C ASN A 25 2.44 -14.71 10.21
N SER A 26 1.54 -15.19 9.36
CA SER A 26 0.98 -16.54 9.47
C SER A 26 1.91 -17.63 8.92
N ILE A 27 2.98 -17.24 8.22
CA ILE A 27 3.99 -18.11 7.62
C ILE A 27 5.35 -17.61 8.15
N GLU A 28 6.08 -18.45 8.90
CA GLU A 28 7.23 -18.16 9.79
C GLU A 28 8.44 -17.37 9.23
N GLU A 29 8.38 -16.75 8.06
CA GLU A 29 9.55 -16.27 7.32
C GLU A 29 9.71 -14.75 7.22
N THR A 30 8.79 -13.94 7.76
CA THR A 30 8.92 -12.46 7.73
C THR A 30 9.15 -11.87 9.11
N PRO A 31 10.27 -11.15 9.35
CA PRO A 31 10.48 -10.45 10.60
C PRO A 31 9.36 -9.44 10.87
N TYR A 32 8.85 -9.42 12.10
CA TYR A 32 7.78 -8.55 12.56
C TYR A 32 7.93 -7.08 12.14
N GLU A 33 9.12 -6.51 12.32
CA GLU A 33 9.42 -5.10 11.98
C GLU A 33 9.24 -4.82 10.48
N VAL A 34 9.60 -5.79 9.64
CA VAL A 34 9.46 -5.70 8.18
C VAL A 34 7.99 -5.72 7.81
N GLN A 35 7.19 -6.58 8.45
CA GLN A 35 5.76 -6.67 8.19
C GLN A 35 5.03 -5.36 8.55
N VAL A 36 5.27 -4.83 9.74
CA VAL A 36 4.65 -3.58 10.20
C VAL A 36 5.03 -2.42 9.27
N SER A 37 6.30 -2.34 8.87
CA SER A 37 6.80 -1.34 7.93
C SER A 37 6.12 -1.45 6.56
N GLN A 38 5.97 -2.67 6.02
CA GLN A 38 5.28 -2.92 4.75
C GLN A 38 3.81 -2.50 4.81
N VAL A 39 3.09 -2.87 5.87
CA VAL A 39 1.68 -2.51 6.05
C VAL A 39 1.54 -0.99 6.18
N SER A 40 2.34 -0.35 7.04
CA SER A 40 2.32 1.10 7.22
C SER A 40 2.58 1.83 5.90
N MET A 41 3.60 1.40 5.15
CA MET A 41 3.93 1.94 3.84
C MET A 41 2.76 1.82 2.87
N LEU A 42 2.10 0.66 2.80
CA LEU A 42 0.97 0.42 1.90
C LEU A 42 -0.24 1.28 2.28
N LEU A 43 -0.52 1.46 3.57
CA LEU A 43 -1.58 2.35 4.05
C LEU A 43 -1.30 3.81 3.66
N HIS A 44 -0.09 4.30 3.91
CA HIS A 44 0.33 5.64 3.49
C HIS A 44 0.33 5.84 1.98
N ALA A 45 0.59 4.77 1.24
CA ALA A 45 0.52 4.74 -0.21
C ALA A 45 -0.92 4.74 -0.77
N GLY A 46 -1.94 4.68 0.10
CA GLY A 46 -3.36 4.73 -0.29
C GLY A 46 -3.96 3.37 -0.64
N ALA A 47 -3.41 2.29 -0.08
CA ALA A 47 -4.01 0.95 -0.15
C ALA A 47 -5.40 0.93 0.50
N ARG A 48 -6.31 0.14 -0.08
CA ARG A 48 -7.67 0.00 0.42
C ARG A 48 -7.72 -1.07 1.50
N THR A 49 -8.20 -0.71 2.70
CA THR A 49 -8.39 -1.62 3.84
C THR A 49 -9.64 -2.50 3.70
N ARG A 50 -10.59 -2.13 2.82
CA ARG A 50 -11.89 -2.83 2.66
C ARG A 50 -11.79 -4.33 2.41
N ASN A 51 -10.68 -4.82 1.84
CA ASN A 51 -10.51 -6.26 1.54
C ASN A 51 -10.05 -7.07 2.77
N LEU A 52 -9.65 -6.38 3.85
CA LEU A 52 -9.28 -6.96 5.15
C LEU A 52 -10.37 -6.76 6.20
N ILE A 53 -11.50 -6.15 5.83
CA ILE A 53 -12.59 -5.83 6.74
C ILE A 53 -13.86 -6.50 6.22
N GLN A 54 -14.46 -7.35 7.02
CA GLN A 54 -15.71 -8.02 6.70
C GLN A 54 -16.68 -7.85 7.88
N GLY A 55 -17.85 -7.27 7.63
CA GLY A 55 -18.84 -7.05 8.69
C GLY A 55 -18.43 -6.03 9.77
N GLY A 56 -17.39 -5.22 9.52
CA GLY A 56 -16.83 -4.29 10.51
C GLY A 56 -15.71 -4.89 11.37
N GLU A 57 -15.41 -6.18 11.18
CA GLU A 57 -14.31 -6.87 11.84
C GLU A 57 -13.12 -7.03 10.90
N ILE A 58 -11.91 -6.95 11.48
CA ILE A 58 -10.66 -7.20 10.75
C ILE A 58 -10.48 -8.70 10.63
N ASP A 59 -10.21 -9.14 9.40
CA ASP A 59 -9.90 -10.52 9.01
C ASP A 59 -9.08 -11.27 10.06
N ASP A 60 -9.60 -12.43 10.49
CA ASP A 60 -8.99 -13.30 11.51
C ASP A 60 -7.61 -13.83 11.09
N GLN A 61 -7.30 -13.82 9.80
CA GLN A 61 -5.98 -14.20 9.30
C GLN A 61 -4.90 -13.16 9.64
N VAL A 62 -5.28 -11.94 10.04
CA VAL A 62 -4.37 -10.93 10.58
C VAL A 62 -4.17 -11.20 12.07
N ARG A 63 -3.17 -12.02 12.38
CA ARG A 63 -2.85 -12.45 13.76
C ARG A 63 -2.10 -11.40 14.58
N ASP A 64 -1.41 -10.50 13.90
CA ASP A 64 -0.55 -9.51 14.55
C ASP A 64 -1.35 -8.31 15.05
N GLU A 65 -1.35 -8.10 16.37
CA GLU A 65 -2.17 -7.05 17.01
C GLU A 65 -1.76 -5.63 16.58
N THR A 66 -0.48 -5.38 16.34
CA THR A 66 -0.02 -4.06 15.89
C THR A 66 -0.45 -3.79 14.44
N VAL A 67 -0.40 -4.79 13.58
CA VAL A 67 -0.96 -4.71 12.22
C VAL A 67 -2.47 -4.50 12.26
N ARG A 68 -3.19 -5.19 13.16
CA ARG A 68 -4.64 -4.98 13.37
C ARG A 68 -4.93 -3.53 13.77
N GLN A 69 -4.17 -2.99 14.72
CA GLN A 69 -4.31 -1.58 15.14
C GLN A 69 -4.04 -0.61 13.99
N LEU A 70 -3.03 -0.84 13.16
CA LEU A 70 -2.77 0.00 11.98
C LEU A 70 -3.93 -0.02 10.98
N ILE A 71 -4.49 -1.19 10.71
CA ILE A 71 -5.65 -1.35 9.81
C ILE A 71 -6.88 -0.68 10.41
N TYR A 72 -7.12 -0.88 11.71
CA TYR A 72 -8.23 -0.26 12.44
C TYR A 72 -8.14 1.27 12.38
N ASN A 73 -6.96 1.83 12.66
CA ASN A 73 -6.72 3.26 12.58
C ASN A 73 -6.95 3.78 11.15
N ALA A 74 -6.45 3.07 10.14
CA ALA A 74 -6.65 3.43 8.74
C ALA A 74 -8.10 3.26 8.24
N MET A 75 -8.94 2.48 8.93
CA MET A 75 -10.37 2.38 8.64
C MET A 75 -11.11 3.65 9.09
N HIS A 76 -10.74 4.19 10.24
CA HIS A 76 -11.39 5.36 10.82
C HIS A 76 -10.87 6.70 10.29
N HIS A 77 -9.72 6.69 9.62
CA HIS A 77 -9.13 7.89 9.04
C HIS A 77 -9.23 7.85 7.52
N PRO A 78 -9.69 8.92 6.86
CA PRO A 78 -9.65 8.98 5.41
C PRO A 78 -8.19 8.87 4.91
N PRO A 79 -7.97 8.23 3.75
CA PRO A 79 -6.63 8.14 3.17
C PRO A 79 -6.08 9.54 2.92
N SER A 80 -4.78 9.71 3.12
CA SER A 80 -4.11 10.99 2.85
C SER A 80 -4.35 11.43 1.41
N LEU A 81 -4.55 12.74 1.20
CA LEU A 81 -4.70 13.31 -0.15
C LEU A 81 -3.53 12.90 -1.05
N ALA A 82 -2.32 12.90 -0.49
CA ALA A 82 -1.12 12.41 -1.14
C ALA A 82 -1.28 10.96 -1.66
N GLY A 83 -1.71 10.03 -0.79
CA GLY A 83 -1.94 8.64 -1.17
C GLY A 83 -3.04 8.49 -2.23
N VAL A 84 -4.12 9.27 -2.14
CA VAL A 84 -5.20 9.28 -3.13
C VAL A 84 -4.72 9.78 -4.49
N CYS A 85 -3.98 10.89 -4.52
CA CYS A 85 -3.40 11.47 -5.73
C CYS A 85 -2.41 10.50 -6.39
N ARG A 86 -1.49 9.91 -5.60
CA ARG A 86 -0.58 8.86 -6.12
C ARG A 86 -1.37 7.73 -6.77
N ARG A 87 -2.38 7.20 -6.07
CA ARG A 87 -3.22 6.11 -6.59
C ARG A 87 -3.89 6.48 -7.91
N ALA A 88 -4.49 7.67 -8.00
CA ALA A 88 -5.16 8.12 -9.22
C ALA A 88 -4.17 8.26 -10.39
N LEU A 89 -3.01 8.87 -10.14
CA LEU A 89 -1.97 9.06 -11.13
C LEU A 89 -1.35 7.74 -11.58
N SER A 90 -1.05 6.83 -10.65
CA SER A 90 -0.51 5.51 -10.97
C SER A 90 -1.49 4.68 -11.79
N GLN A 91 -2.79 4.79 -11.54
CA GLN A 91 -3.81 4.11 -12.32
C GLN A 91 -3.94 4.70 -13.73
N TYR A 92 -3.88 6.03 -13.88
CA TYR A 92 -3.99 6.70 -15.17
C TYR A 92 -2.78 6.45 -16.07
N LEU A 93 -1.58 6.52 -15.50
CA LEU A 93 -0.32 6.39 -16.24
C LEU A 93 0.00 4.91 -16.53
N GLY A 94 -0.37 4.02 -15.62
CA GLY A 94 -0.03 2.60 -15.72
C GLY A 94 1.44 2.31 -15.38
N PRO A 95 1.78 1.04 -15.13
CA PRO A 95 3.11 0.66 -14.64
C PRO A 95 4.22 0.96 -15.66
N GLN A 96 3.95 0.81 -16.95
CA GLN A 96 4.95 1.07 -17.99
C GLN A 96 5.27 2.56 -18.14
N ALA A 97 4.28 3.45 -17.99
CA ALA A 97 4.56 4.88 -18.05
C ALA A 97 5.33 5.37 -16.82
N LEU A 98 5.09 4.79 -15.64
CA LEU A 98 5.86 5.05 -14.41
C LEU A 98 7.33 4.67 -14.56
N VAL A 99 7.64 3.53 -15.19
CA VAL A 99 9.02 3.14 -15.52
C VAL A 99 9.63 4.07 -16.57
N ALA A 100 8.82 4.52 -17.54
CA ALA A 100 9.23 5.52 -18.53
C ALA A 100 9.34 6.95 -17.98
N MET A 101 8.93 7.24 -16.73
CA MET A 101 9.00 8.59 -16.13
C MET A 101 10.42 9.12 -15.92
N ASN A 102 11.43 8.24 -15.95
CA ASN A 102 12.82 8.69 -16.02
C ASN A 102 13.12 9.46 -17.33
N ASN A 103 12.33 9.24 -18.38
CA ASN A 103 12.49 9.87 -19.69
C ASN A 103 11.47 11.00 -19.96
N VAL A 104 10.51 11.24 -19.06
CA VAL A 104 9.50 12.30 -19.19
C VAL A 104 9.90 13.54 -18.38
N ILE A 105 9.61 14.72 -18.92
CA ILE A 105 9.82 16.06 -18.34
C ILE A 105 8.84 16.30 -17.17
N LEU A 106 8.87 15.45 -16.15
CA LEU A 106 8.20 15.71 -14.87
C LEU A 106 9.18 16.41 -13.92
N PRO A 107 8.74 17.42 -13.15
CA PRO A 107 9.56 17.99 -12.09
C PRO A 107 10.02 16.90 -11.11
N THR A 108 11.25 17.02 -10.61
CA THR A 108 11.88 16.03 -9.72
C THR A 108 11.03 15.70 -8.51
N THR A 109 10.36 16.69 -7.94
CA THR A 109 9.44 16.55 -6.79
C THR A 109 8.27 15.60 -7.08
N TRP A 110 7.71 15.63 -8.29
CA TRP A 110 6.65 14.71 -8.70
C TRP A 110 7.17 13.29 -8.92
N ARG A 111 8.40 13.17 -9.42
CA ARG A 111 9.05 11.87 -9.59
C ARG A 111 9.32 11.20 -8.24
N GLU A 112 9.86 11.93 -7.27
CA GLU A 112 10.08 11.46 -5.89
C GLU A 112 8.77 11.09 -5.19
N PHE A 113 7.74 11.92 -5.39
CA PHE A 113 6.40 11.69 -4.85
C PHE A 113 5.76 10.40 -5.40
N LEU A 114 5.91 10.12 -6.69
CA LEU A 114 5.34 8.94 -7.35
C LEU A 114 6.22 7.68 -7.19
N SER A 115 7.53 7.84 -6.95
CA SER A 115 8.46 6.73 -6.73
C SER A 115 8.51 6.27 -5.26
N PHE A 116 7.68 6.85 -4.38
CA PHE A 116 7.63 6.53 -2.95
C PHE A 116 8.96 6.80 -2.20
N HIS A 117 9.84 7.64 -2.76
CA HIS A 117 11.05 8.09 -2.06
C HIS A 117 10.73 9.10 -0.95
N SER A 118 9.66 9.89 -1.10
CA SER A 118 9.13 10.78 -0.07
C SER A 118 7.90 10.17 0.61
N LEU A 119 8.14 9.15 1.42
CA LEU A 119 7.18 8.74 2.44
C LEU A 119 7.58 9.44 3.74
N SER A 120 6.87 10.51 4.10
CA SER A 120 6.88 10.98 5.49
C SER A 120 6.15 9.91 6.32
N LEU A 121 6.92 9.03 6.95
CA LEU A 121 6.44 8.11 7.97
C LEU A 121 6.35 8.85 9.30
#